data_AF-A0A942Z5K0-F1
#
_entry.id   AF-A0A942Z5K0-F1
#
_cell.length_a   1.000
_cell.length_b   1.000
_cell.length_c   1.000
_cell.angle_alpha   90.00
_cell.angle_beta   90.00
_cell.angle_gamma   90.00
#
_symmetry.space_group_name_H-M   'P 1'
#
loop_
_entity.id
_entity.type
_entity.pdbx_description
1 polymer ?
#
loop_
_entity_poly.entity_id
_entity_poly.type
_entity_poly.pdbx_seq_one_letter_code
_entity_poly.pdbx_strand_id
1 'polypeptide(L)'
;MKKICIISIAILFLWFSMDMTGFSIGGLTLVESAWNSIDGVMWLMFLGLSILFIFKEKTGKYILTIFVLLWTVIQFVFHWRYTLFGASEQKIISYNRYFKETYHIIPESDKILIPDLYHIVLFLLIIETLICLILFLNNKKEYKYEL
;
A
#
# COMPACT_ATOMS: atom_id res chain seq x y z
N MET A 1 1.34 -1.37 -21.80
CA MET A 1 0.68 -0.80 -20.61
C MET A 1 0.05 -1.84 -19.69
N LYS A 2 -0.95 -2.66 -20.10
CA LYS A 2 -1.60 -3.63 -19.18
C LYS A 2 -0.61 -4.57 -18.47
N LYS A 3 0.35 -5.14 -19.19
CA LYS A 3 1.38 -6.04 -18.62
C LYS A 3 2.17 -5.36 -17.49
N ILE A 4 2.52 -4.08 -17.65
CA ILE A 4 3.24 -3.28 -16.64
C ILE A 4 2.37 -3.14 -15.39
N CYS A 5 1.09 -2.79 -15.54
CA CYS A 5 0.15 -2.75 -14.40
C CYS A 5 0.06 -4.08 -13.68
N ILE A 6 -0.01 -5.20 -14.42
CA ILE A 6 -0.07 -6.54 -13.82
C ILE A 6 1.21 -6.85 -13.02
N ILE A 7 2.38 -6.49 -13.53
CA ILE A 7 3.65 -6.68 -12.82
C ILE A 7 3.66 -5.83 -11.54
N SER A 8 3.30 -4.54 -11.63
CA SER A 8 3.22 -3.65 -10.47
C SER A 8 2.24 -4.17 -9.41
N ILE A 9 1.05 -4.62 -9.83
CA ILE A 9 0.05 -5.24 -8.95
C ILE A 9 0.63 -6.50 -8.29
N ALA A 10 1.33 -7.36 -9.04
CA ALA A 10 1.90 -8.58 -8.50
C ALA A 10 2.99 -8.30 -7.46
N ILE A 11 3.87 -7.31 -7.70
CA ILE A 11 4.89 -6.89 -6.74
C ILE A 11 4.25 -6.34 -5.47
N LEU A 12 3.28 -5.42 -5.61
CA LEU A 12 2.52 -4.89 -4.47
C LEU A 12 1.80 -6.00 -3.71
N PHE A 13 1.20 -6.97 -4.41
CA PHE A 13 0.49 -8.08 -3.80
C PHE A 13 1.43 -9.00 -3.00
N LEU A 14 2.60 -9.32 -3.56
CA LEU A 14 3.62 -10.10 -2.87
C LEU A 14 4.10 -9.38 -1.61
N TRP A 15 4.37 -8.07 -1.68
CA TRP A 15 4.77 -7.29 -0.52
C TRP A 15 3.68 -7.26 0.54
N PHE A 16 2.44 -6.94 0.15
CA PHE A 16 1.31 -6.85 1.08
C PHE A 16 0.96 -8.20 1.73
N SER A 17 1.26 -9.30 1.05
CA SER A 17 1.03 -10.65 1.62
C SER A 17 1.92 -10.95 2.82
N MET A 18 3.08 -10.28 2.96
CA MET A 18 3.94 -10.48 4.14
C MET A 18 3.27 -10.02 5.43
N ASP A 19 2.42 -8.99 5.38
CA ASP A 19 1.63 -8.52 6.53
C ASP A 19 0.52 -9.50 6.91
N MET A 20 0.10 -10.38 6.02
CA MET A 20 -0.90 -11.41 6.36
C MET A 20 -0.28 -12.51 7.22
N THR A 21 0.95 -12.90 6.94
CA THR A 21 1.64 -13.97 7.67
C THR A 21 2.56 -13.47 8.76
N GLY A 22 2.92 -12.18 8.73
CA GLY A 22 4.12 -11.67 9.39
C GLY A 22 5.39 -12.09 8.65
N PHE A 23 6.47 -11.33 8.84
CA PHE A 23 7.78 -11.64 8.30
C PHE A 23 8.89 -11.16 9.21
N SER A 24 9.74 -12.09 9.65
CA SER A 24 10.93 -11.83 10.45
C SER A 24 12.11 -12.64 9.94
N ILE A 25 13.32 -12.06 9.95
CA ILE A 25 14.57 -12.75 9.60
C ILE A 25 15.52 -12.62 10.79
N GLY A 26 15.84 -13.74 11.42
CA GLY A 26 16.65 -13.76 12.64
C GLY A 26 15.94 -13.03 13.79
N GLY A 27 16.61 -12.02 14.38
CA GLY A 27 16.03 -11.15 15.41
C GLY A 27 15.34 -9.89 14.88
N LEU A 28 15.25 -9.71 13.55
CA LEU A 28 14.66 -8.54 12.93
C LEU A 28 13.24 -8.86 12.45
N THR A 29 12.23 -8.19 13.00
CA THR A 29 10.85 -8.27 12.49
C THR A 29 10.64 -7.18 11.47
N LEU A 30 10.22 -7.53 10.25
CA LEU A 30 9.86 -6.54 9.23
C LEU A 30 8.41 -6.09 9.41
N VAL A 31 7.51 -7.04 9.65
CA VAL A 31 6.08 -6.80 9.84
C VAL A 31 5.47 -7.92 10.67
N GLU A 32 4.52 -7.60 11.55
CA GLU A 32 3.75 -8.59 12.32
C GLU A 32 2.53 -9.06 11.52
N SER A 33 1.93 -10.20 11.88
CA SER A 33 0.73 -10.68 11.18
C SER A 33 -0.50 -9.85 11.54
N ALA A 34 -1.18 -9.32 10.52
CA ALA A 34 -2.39 -8.53 10.63
C ALA A 34 -3.62 -9.19 9.94
N TRP A 35 -3.61 -10.51 9.72
CA TRP A 35 -4.67 -11.22 8.98
C TRP A 35 -6.09 -10.99 9.55
N ASN A 36 -6.25 -11.03 10.88
CA ASN A 36 -7.55 -10.85 11.54
C ASN A 36 -7.90 -9.37 11.78
N SER A 37 -7.39 -8.47 10.96
CA SER A 37 -7.61 -7.03 11.04
C SER A 37 -8.24 -6.46 9.77
N ILE A 38 -8.36 -5.14 9.69
CA ILE A 38 -8.77 -4.46 8.46
C ILE A 38 -7.84 -4.76 7.29
N ASP A 39 -6.55 -5.03 7.55
CA ASP A 39 -5.57 -5.30 6.51
C ASP A 39 -5.88 -6.62 5.77
N GLY A 40 -6.35 -7.64 6.48
CA GLY A 40 -6.85 -8.88 5.86
C GLY A 40 -8.05 -8.66 4.92
N VAL A 41 -8.97 -7.78 5.31
CA VAL A 41 -10.10 -7.39 4.44
C VAL A 41 -9.60 -6.65 3.21
N MET A 42 -8.67 -5.71 3.39
CA MET A 42 -8.07 -4.97 2.28
C MET A 42 -7.31 -5.89 1.33
N TRP A 43 -6.62 -6.91 1.86
CA TRP A 43 -5.91 -7.91 1.06
C TRP A 43 -6.86 -8.72 0.17
N LEU A 44 -7.97 -9.21 0.74
CA LEU A 44 -9.00 -9.95 -0.01
C LEU A 44 -9.66 -9.07 -1.08
N MET A 45 -9.97 -7.81 -0.74
CA MET A 45 -10.51 -6.85 -1.71
C MET A 45 -9.52 -6.59 -2.84
N PHE A 46 -8.24 -6.38 -2.52
CA PHE A 46 -7.20 -6.13 -3.51
C PHE A 46 -7.01 -7.34 -4.44
N LEU A 47 -7.02 -8.57 -3.91
CA LEU A 47 -6.99 -9.80 -4.69
C LEU A 47 -8.17 -9.87 -5.67
N GLY A 48 -9.40 -9.74 -5.15
CA GLY A 48 -10.61 -9.84 -5.96
C GLY A 48 -10.69 -8.78 -7.06
N LEU A 49 -10.32 -7.54 -6.75
CA LEU A 49 -10.31 -6.44 -7.71
C LEU A 49 -9.18 -6.58 -8.75
N SER A 50 -8.05 -7.15 -8.37
CA SER A 50 -6.96 -7.48 -9.30
C SER A 50 -7.38 -8.56 -10.30
N ILE A 51 -8.04 -9.63 -9.83
CA ILE A 51 -8.64 -10.66 -10.70
C ILE A 51 -9.67 -10.03 -11.63
N LEU A 52 -10.54 -9.16 -11.12
CA LEU A 52 -11.53 -8.45 -11.92
C LEU A 52 -10.87 -7.58 -13.01
N PHE A 53 -9.78 -6.89 -12.72
CA PHE A 53 -9.02 -6.11 -13.70
C PHE A 53 -8.41 -6.99 -14.81
N ILE A 54 -7.87 -8.15 -14.44
CA ILE A 54 -7.25 -9.09 -15.39
C ILE A 54 -8.29 -9.61 -16.39
N PHE A 55 -9.41 -10.16 -15.88
CA PHE A 55 -10.42 -10.86 -16.70
C PHE A 55 -11.52 -9.94 -17.26
N LYS A 56 -11.89 -8.87 -16.54
CA LYS A 56 -12.94 -7.91 -16.92
C LYS A 56 -12.40 -6.48 -16.99
N GLU A 57 -11.33 -6.30 -17.76
CA GLU A 57 -10.58 -5.03 -17.89
C GLU A 57 -11.46 -3.78 -18.05
N LYS A 58 -12.53 -3.84 -18.87
CA LYS A 58 -13.41 -2.68 -19.14
C LYS A 58 -13.93 -2.02 -17.86
N THR A 59 -14.33 -2.83 -16.88
CA THR A 59 -14.88 -2.37 -15.59
C THR A 59 -13.83 -2.40 -14.50
N GLY A 60 -13.04 -3.49 -14.43
CA GLY A 60 -12.07 -3.71 -13.36
C GLY A 60 -11.00 -2.64 -13.29
N LYS A 61 -10.62 -2.02 -14.42
CA LYS A 61 -9.63 -0.93 -14.43
C LYS A 61 -10.06 0.28 -13.60
N TYR A 62 -11.34 0.66 -13.64
CA TYR A 62 -11.83 1.81 -12.87
C TYR A 62 -11.95 1.48 -11.39
N ILE A 63 -12.56 0.33 -11.07
CA ILE A 63 -12.80 -0.08 -9.68
C ILE A 63 -11.47 -0.30 -8.94
N LEU A 64 -10.52 -1.01 -9.56
CA LEU A 64 -9.20 -1.21 -8.96
C LEU A 64 -8.45 0.11 -8.77
N THR A 65 -8.52 1.04 -9.74
CA THR A 65 -7.87 2.36 -9.61
C THR A 65 -8.45 3.15 -8.44
N ILE A 66 -9.77 3.18 -8.28
CA ILE A 66 -10.43 3.86 -7.17
C ILE A 66 -10.04 3.22 -5.84
N PHE A 67 -10.00 1.88 -5.77
CA PHE A 67 -9.58 1.18 -4.57
C PHE A 67 -8.14 1.51 -4.18
N VAL A 68 -7.18 1.42 -5.12
CA VAL A 68 -5.77 1.74 -4.85
C VAL A 68 -5.58 3.23 -4.50
N LEU A 69 -6.37 4.13 -5.09
CA LEU A 69 -6.40 5.54 -4.70
C LEU A 69 -6.84 5.72 -3.24
N LEU A 70 -7.95 5.10 -2.84
CA LEU A 70 -8.42 5.15 -1.45
C LEU A 70 -7.39 4.54 -0.48
N TRP A 71 -6.77 3.44 -0.88
CA TRP A 71 -5.71 2.81 -0.08
C TRP A 71 -4.50 3.73 0.09
N THR A 72 -4.10 4.45 -0.96
CA THR A 72 -3.05 5.48 -0.90
C THR A 72 -3.39 6.55 0.15
N VAL A 73 -4.63 7.04 0.15
CA VAL A 73 -5.10 8.04 1.12
C VAL A 73 -5.05 7.50 2.55
N ILE A 74 -5.52 6.26 2.76
CA ILE A 74 -5.47 5.61 4.08
C ILE A 74 -4.02 5.51 4.56
N GLN A 75 -3.12 4.96 3.75
CA GLN A 75 -1.70 4.82 4.10
C GLN A 75 -1.04 6.18 4.41
N PHE A 76 -1.36 7.21 3.63
CA PHE A 76 -0.89 8.56 3.89
C PHE A 76 -1.39 9.07 5.25
N VAL A 77 -2.68 8.92 5.56
CA VAL A 77 -3.27 9.43 6.82
C VAL A 77 -2.70 8.73 8.03
N PHE A 78 -2.49 7.41 7.98
CA PHE A 78 -2.04 6.62 9.13
C PHE A 78 -0.53 6.73 9.38
N HIS A 79 0.29 6.84 8.33
CA HIS A 79 1.75 6.76 8.46
C HIS A 79 2.48 8.07 8.12
N TRP A 80 2.02 8.83 7.12
CA TRP A 80 2.80 9.97 6.60
C TRP A 80 2.31 11.34 7.02
N ARG A 81 1.00 11.49 7.29
CA ARG A 81 0.42 12.76 7.74
C ARG A 81 1.11 13.27 9.00
N TYR A 82 1.36 12.39 9.96
CA TYR A 82 1.97 12.74 11.23
C TYR A 82 3.49 12.98 11.12
N THR A 83 4.15 12.41 10.11
CA THR A 83 5.54 12.75 9.77
C THR A 83 5.65 14.19 9.25
N LEU A 84 4.71 14.62 8.41
CA LEU A 84 4.77 15.93 7.74
C LEU A 84 4.17 17.08 8.56
N PHE A 85 3.09 16.81 9.29
CA PHE A 85 2.32 17.84 10.01
C PHE A 85 2.43 17.74 11.54
N GLY A 86 3.21 16.77 12.03
CA GLY A 86 3.33 16.47 13.46
C GLY A 86 2.16 15.64 14.01
N ALA A 87 2.37 15.09 15.20
CA ALA A 87 1.39 14.34 15.99
C ALA A 87 1.42 14.83 17.44
N SER A 88 0.38 14.52 18.22
CA SER A 88 0.45 14.69 19.67
C SER A 88 1.48 13.72 20.27
N GLU A 89 2.11 14.10 21.38
CA GLU A 89 3.09 13.25 22.08
C GLU A 89 2.52 11.86 22.38
N GLN A 90 1.27 11.79 22.85
CA GLN A 90 0.59 10.52 23.12
C GLN A 90 0.48 9.63 21.88
N LYS A 91 0.24 10.21 20.70
CA LYS A 91 0.16 9.47 19.44
C LYS A 91 1.52 8.94 19.02
N ILE A 92 2.58 9.73 19.20
CA ILE A 92 3.98 9.34 18.91
C ILE A 92 4.38 8.16 19.82
N ILE A 93 4.20 8.30 21.13
CA ILE A 93 4.51 7.25 22.11
C ILE A 93 3.74 5.95 21.79
N SER A 94 2.45 6.07 21.44
CA SER A 94 1.63 4.91 21.12
C SER A 94 2.08 4.21 19.84
N TYR A 95 2.47 4.99 18.81
CA TYR A 95 2.96 4.47 17.54
C TYR A 95 4.32 3.79 17.69
N ASN A 96 5.28 4.46 18.32
CA ASN A 96 6.62 3.92 18.58
C ASN A 96 6.53 2.62 19.40
N ARG A 97 5.64 2.56 20.40
CA ARG A 97 5.39 1.33 21.15
C ARG A 97 4.83 0.21 20.27
N TYR A 98 3.87 0.52 19.41
CA TYR A 98 3.22 -0.48 18.56
C TYR A 98 4.19 -1.08 17.53
N PHE A 99 5.05 -0.25 16.94
CA PHE A 99 6.03 -0.67 15.94
C PHE A 99 7.43 -0.95 16.51
N LYS A 100 7.59 -0.96 17.84
CA LYS A 100 8.91 -1.00 18.49
C LYS A 100 9.80 -2.15 18.02
N GLU A 101 9.20 -3.31 17.80
CA GLU A 101 9.92 -4.53 17.42
C GLU A 101 10.12 -4.63 15.90
N THR A 102 9.53 -3.73 15.10
CA THR A 102 9.69 -3.73 13.63
C THR A 102 10.93 -2.96 13.19
N TYR A 103 11.46 -3.32 12.03
CA TYR A 103 12.69 -2.76 11.52
C TYR A 103 12.50 -1.33 11.02
N HIS A 104 13.26 -0.42 11.63
CA HIS A 104 13.28 1.00 11.29
C HIS A 104 14.56 1.36 10.55
N ILE A 105 14.43 1.81 9.30
CA ILE A 105 15.56 2.33 8.52
C ILE A 105 15.97 3.74 8.98
N ILE A 106 15.00 4.53 9.43
CA ILE A 106 15.21 5.80 10.10
C ILE A 106 14.82 5.58 11.57
N PRO A 107 15.69 5.89 12.55
CA PRO A 107 15.37 5.71 13.96
C PRO A 107 14.06 6.40 14.35
N GLU A 108 13.34 5.81 15.29
CA GLU A 108 12.15 6.43 15.87
C GLU A 108 12.48 7.80 16.50
N SER A 109 11.46 8.65 16.59
CA SER A 109 11.61 10.03 17.10
C SER A 109 10.50 10.34 18.09
N ASP A 110 10.84 11.12 19.11
CA ASP A 110 9.88 11.62 20.10
C ASP A 110 9.15 12.89 19.61
N LYS A 111 9.54 13.43 18.45
CA LYS A 111 9.02 14.69 17.90
C LYS A 111 8.14 14.49 16.67
N ILE A 112 8.45 13.48 15.87
CA ILE A 112 7.73 13.18 14.63
C ILE A 112 7.52 11.67 14.53
N LEU A 113 6.39 11.28 13.94
CA LEU A 113 6.11 9.88 13.66
C LEU A 113 6.87 9.46 12.41
N ILE A 114 7.66 8.39 12.50
CA ILE A 114 8.44 7.85 11.40
C ILE A 114 7.95 6.42 11.16
N PRO A 115 7.44 6.10 9.96
CA PRO A 115 7.00 4.75 9.66
C PRO A 115 8.17 3.75 9.63
N ASP A 116 7.89 2.49 9.94
CA ASP A 116 8.87 1.42 9.80
C ASP A 116 9.16 1.12 8.32
N LEU A 117 10.18 0.29 8.06
CA LEU A 117 10.57 -0.03 6.69
C LEU A 117 9.44 -0.64 5.87
N TYR A 118 8.62 -1.50 6.49
CA TYR A 118 7.53 -2.19 5.80
C TYR A 118 6.51 -1.19 5.23
N HIS A 119 6.06 -0.26 6.06
CA HIS A 119 5.06 0.74 5.66
C HIS A 119 5.62 1.78 4.68
N ILE A 120 6.92 2.10 4.77
CA ILE A 120 7.59 2.94 3.77
C ILE A 120 7.54 2.28 2.39
N VAL A 121 7.98 1.03 2.29
CA VAL A 121 8.01 0.30 1.01
C VAL A 121 6.60 0.04 0.49
N LEU A 122 5.66 -0.34 1.37
CA LEU A 122 4.26 -0.54 1.01
C LEU A 122 3.66 0.72 0.37
N PHE A 123 3.88 1.90 0.97
CA PHE A 123 3.39 3.16 0.43
C PHE A 123 3.96 3.49 -0.95
N LEU A 124 5.26 3.26 -1.18
CA LEU A 124 5.91 3.45 -2.47
C LEU A 124 5.31 2.54 -3.56
N LEU A 125 5.12 1.25 -3.25
CA LEU A 125 4.54 0.28 -4.18
C LEU A 125 3.07 0.59 -4.51
N ILE A 126 2.31 1.12 -3.55
CA ILE A 126 0.93 1.58 -3.77
C ILE A 126 0.91 2.77 -4.73
N ILE A 127 1.78 3.77 -4.53
CA ILE A 127 1.89 4.94 -5.41
C ILE A 127 2.30 4.52 -6.82
N GLU A 128 3.33 3.68 -6.95
CA GLU A 128 3.77 3.15 -8.25
C GLU A 128 2.62 2.45 -8.99
N THR A 129 1.89 1.59 -8.27
CA THR A 129 0.74 0.86 -8.83
C THR A 129 -0.37 1.82 -9.25
N LEU A 130 -0.66 2.85 -8.45
CA LEU A 130 -1.64 3.88 -8.79
C LEU A 130 -1.24 4.65 -10.06
N ILE A 131 0.02 5.07 -10.18
CA ILE A 131 0.54 5.76 -11.36
C ILE A 131 0.40 4.87 -12.59
N CYS A 132 0.79 3.59 -12.50
CA CYS A 132 0.64 2.63 -13.58
C CYS A 132 -0.81 2.50 -14.04
N LEU A 133 -1.76 2.43 -13.10
CA LEU A 133 -3.19 2.34 -13.38
C LEU A 133 -3.73 3.63 -14.05
N ILE A 134 -3.36 4.81 -13.56
CA ILE A 134 -3.75 6.10 -14.16
C ILE A 134 -3.23 6.21 -15.60
N LEU A 135 -1.95 5.90 -15.83
CA LEU A 135 -1.36 5.90 -17.17
C LEU A 135 -2.07 4.90 -18.09
N PHE A 136 -2.46 3.74 -17.59
CA PHE A 136 -3.24 2.76 -18.35
C PHE A 136 -4.63 3.27 -18.73
N LEU A 137 -5.31 4.00 -17.83
CA LEU A 137 -6.62 4.61 -18.13
C LEU A 137 -6.53 5.66 -19.24
N ASN A 138 -5.46 6.46 -19.26
CA ASN A 138 -5.27 7.54 -20.23
C ASN A 138 -4.88 7.02 -21.62
N ASN A 139 -3.95 6.07 -21.72
CA ASN A 139 -3.53 5.47 -22.99
C ASN A 139 -4.68 4.79 -23.76
N LYS A 140 -5.73 4.33 -23.08
CA LYS A 140 -6.89 3.66 -23.72
C LYS A 140 -7.97 4.64 -24.18
N LYS A 141 -7.93 5.91 -23.77
CA LYS A 141 -8.87 6.92 -24.25
C LYS A 141 -8.54 7.37 -25.66
N GLU A 142 -7.25 7.51 -26.00
CA GLU A 142 -6.78 7.94 -27.33
C GLU A 142 -7.31 7.05 -28.47
N TYR A 143 -7.22 5.72 -28.33
CA TYR A 143 -7.75 4.77 -29.31
C TYR A 143 -9.27 4.79 -29.52
N LYS A 144 -10.03 5.50 -28.67
CA LYS A 144 -11.50 5.57 -28.78
C LYS A 144 -11.98 6.82 -29.52
N TYR A 145 -11.10 7.78 -29.80
CA TYR A 145 -11.41 9.03 -30.51
C TYR A 145 -10.87 9.08 -31.95
N GLU A 146 -10.22 8.01 -32.42
CA GLU A 146 -9.70 7.86 -33.79
C GLU A 146 -10.58 6.98 -34.71
N LEU A 147 -11.86 6.79 -34.36
CA LEU A 147 -12.84 5.99 -35.14
C LEU A 147 -14.05 6.83 -35.56
#